data_AF-A0A3C0YDT5-F1
#
_entry.id   AF-A0A3C0YDT5-F1
#
_cell.length_a   1.000
_cell.length_b   1.000
_cell.length_c   1.000
_cell.angle_alpha   90.00
_cell.angle_beta   90.00
_cell.angle_gamma   90.00
#
_symmetry.space_group_name_H-M   'P 1'
#
loop_
_entity.id
_entity.type
_entity.pdbx_description
1 polymer ?
#
loop_
_entity_poly.entity_id
_entity_poly.type
_entity_poly.pdbx_seq_one_letter_code
_entity_poly.pdbx_strand_id
1 'polypeptide(L)' 'RSDRIRTYNFPQGRLTDHRINLTLYKLGLIMEGDLGDVITALQVARGAEQLAELETATNSY' A
#
# COMPACT_ATOMS: atom_id res chain seq x y z
N ARG A 1 -17.16 4.62 10.18
CA ARG A 1 -16.87 4.99 8.77
C ARG A 1 -16.31 3.73 8.11
N SER A 2 -16.80 3.35 6.93
CA SER A 2 -16.14 2.27 6.19
C SER A 2 -14.85 2.87 5.63
N ASP A 3 -13.71 2.48 6.20
CA ASP A 3 -12.43 2.96 5.70
C ASP A 3 -12.20 2.37 4.32
N ARG A 4 -12.01 3.26 3.34
CA ARG A 4 -11.78 2.88 1.96
C ARG A 4 -10.35 2.35 1.85
N ILE A 5 -10.19 1.07 1.51
CA ILE A 5 -8.86 0.47 1.32
C ILE A 5 -8.16 1.03 0.07
N ARG A 6 -8.90 1.21 -1.04
CA ARG A 6 -8.36 1.71 -2.32
C ARG A 6 -9.32 2.65 -3.05
N THR A 7 -8.75 3.60 -3.79
CA THR A 7 -9.44 4.45 -4.76
C THR A 7 -8.88 4.21 -6.16
N TYR A 8 -9.74 3.79 -7.09
CA TYR A 8 -9.43 3.70 -8.52
C TYR A 8 -9.98 4.95 -9.22
N ASN A 9 -9.13 5.72 -9.90
CA ASN A 9 -9.51 6.93 -10.64
C ASN A 9 -9.18 6.73 -12.12
N PHE A 10 -10.19 6.34 -12.89
CA PHE A 10 -10.07 6.05 -14.32
C PHE A 10 -9.71 7.28 -15.17
N PRO A 11 -10.36 8.46 -15.02
CA PRO A 11 -10.00 9.65 -15.80
C PRO A 11 -8.54 10.07 -15.65
N GLN A 12 -7.94 9.87 -14.47
CA GLN A 12 -6.56 10.23 -14.18
C GLN A 12 -5.60 9.03 -14.21
N GLY A 13 -6.09 7.84 -14.58
CA GLY A 13 -5.30 6.63 -14.71
C GLY A 13 -4.56 6.19 -13.43
N ARG A 14 -5.08 6.49 -12.23
CA ARG A 14 -4.38 6.20 -10.97
C ARG A 14 -5.13 5.27 -10.01
N LEU A 15 -4.34 4.51 -9.25
CA LEU A 15 -4.76 3.77 -8.07
C LEU A 15 -4.14 4.45 -6.84
N THR A 16 -4.96 4.68 -5.80
CA THR A 16 -4.48 5.06 -4.47
C THR A 16 -4.82 3.95 -3.48
N ASP A 17 -3.84 3.43 -2.74
CA ASP A 17 -4.01 2.49 -1.62
C ASP A 17 -3.85 3.25 -0.30
N HIS A 18 -4.93 3.35 0.49
CA HIS A 18 -4.98 4.18 1.69
C HIS A 18 -4.34 3.51 2.91
N ARG A 19 -4.09 2.21 2.86
CA ARG A 19 -3.42 1.50 3.97
C ARG A 19 -2.00 2.00 4.17
N ILE A 20 -1.34 2.37 3.07
CA ILE A 20 0.08 2.74 3.04
C ILE A 20 0.31 4.11 2.37
N ASN A 21 -0.76 4.86 2.10
CA ASN A 21 -0.74 6.13 1.37
C ASN A 21 0.02 6.07 0.02
N LEU A 22 -0.09 4.95 -0.69
CA LEU A 22 0.54 4.75 -2.01
C LEU A 22 -0.35 5.30 -3.11
N THR A 23 0.22 6.01 -4.07
CA THR A 23 -0.46 6.37 -5.33
C THR A 23 0.36 5.95 -6.53
N LEU A 24 -0.25 5.19 -7.45
CA LEU A 24 0.36 4.72 -8.69
C LEU A 24 -0.42 5.24 -9.89
N TYR A 25 0.27 5.81 -10.88
CA TYR A 25 -0.31 6.34 -12.13
C TYR A 25 -0.28 5.32 -13.27
N LYS A 26 -0.59 4.06 -12.95
CA LYS A 26 -0.58 2.95 -13.91
C LYS A 26 -1.81 2.07 -13.80
N LEU A 27 -2.97 2.68 -13.58
CA LEU A 27 -4.23 1.96 -13.36
C LEU A 27 -4.56 0.98 -14.49
N GLY A 28 -4.32 1.33 -15.76
CA GLY A 28 -4.57 0.43 -16.89
C GLY A 28 -3.83 -0.90 -16.75
N LEU A 29 -2.51 -0.84 -16.58
CA LEU A 29 -1.66 -2.03 -16.38
C LEU A 29 -2.08 -2.84 -15.16
N ILE A 30 -2.41 -2.17 -14.06
CA ILE A 30 -2.91 -2.83 -12.84
C ILE A 30 -4.21 -3.60 -13.11
N MET A 31 -5.13 -3.01 -13.88
CA MET A 31 -6.39 -3.67 -14.25
C MET A 31 -6.18 -4.82 -15.25
N GLU A 32 -5.11 -4.79 -16.02
CA GLU A 32 -4.66 -5.89 -16.90
C GLU A 32 -3.93 -7.01 -16.14
N GLY A 33 -3.64 -6.81 -14.85
CA GLY A 33 -3.04 -7.82 -13.97
C GLY A 33 -1.59 -7.54 -13.53
N ASP A 34 -0.99 -6.42 -13.95
CA ASP A 34 0.32 -5.98 -13.46
C ASP A 34 0.22 -5.43 -12.02
N LEU A 35 0.10 -6.36 -11.07
CA LEU A 35 -0.04 -6.08 -9.64
C LEU A 35 1.31 -6.05 -8.90
N GLY A 36 2.44 -6.25 -9.59
CA GLY A 36 3.76 -6.40 -8.98
C GLY A 36 4.12 -5.26 -8.03
N ASP A 37 4.00 -4.03 -8.50
CA ASP A 37 4.31 -2.83 -7.70
C ASP A 37 3.38 -2.68 -6.49
N VAL A 38 2.10 -3.00 -6.64
CA VAL A 38 1.11 -2.91 -5.55
C VAL A 38 1.45 -3.90 -4.46
N ILE A 39 1.75 -5.15 -4.82
CA ILE A 39 2.07 -6.22 -3.87
C ILE A 39 3.39 -5.91 -3.17
N THR A 40 4.41 -5.52 -3.93
CA THR A 40 5.74 -5.20 -3.39
C THR A 40 5.67 -4.06 -2.39
N ALA A 41 4.96 -2.97 -2.72
CA ALA A 41 4.81 -1.83 -1.81
C ALA A 41 4.10 -2.22 -0.50
N LEU A 42 3.08 -3.08 -0.56
CA LEU A 42 2.39 -3.57 0.63
C LEU A 42 3.26 -4.47 1.50
N GLN A 43 4.07 -5.34 0.90
CA GLN A 43 5.00 -6.20 1.63
C GLN A 43 6.07 -5.37 2.34
N VAL A 44 6.65 -4.39 1.65
CA VAL A 44 7.66 -3.47 2.24
C VAL A 44 7.07 -2.70 3.40
N ALA A 45 5.88 -2.12 3.23
CA ALA A 45 5.19 -1.39 4.30
C ALA A 45 4.92 -2.28 5.52
N ARG A 46 4.45 -3.52 5.29
CA ARG A 46 4.21 -4.48 6.38
C ARG A 46 5.49 -4.87 7.11
N GLY A 47 6.59 -5.09 6.37
CA GLY A 47 7.89 -5.39 6.97
C GLY A 47 8.41 -4.25 7.85
N ALA A 48 8.23 -3.00 7.41
CA ALA A 48 8.61 -1.82 8.18
C ALA A 48 7.78 -1.68 9.47
N GLU A 49 6.46 -1.91 9.40
CA GLU A 49 5.59 -1.94 10.59
C GLU A 49 6.06 -2.99 11.60
N GLN A 50 6.36 -4.20 11.14
CA GLN A 50 6.80 -5.30 12.00
C GLN A 50 8.15 -5.00 12.67
N LEU A 51 9.09 -4.37 11.95
CA LEU A 51 10.36 -3.93 12.54
C LEU A 51 10.13 -2.88 13.63
N ALA A 52 9.28 -1.89 13.39
CA ALA A 52 8.96 -0.86 14.37
C ALA A 52 8.25 -1.44 15.62
N GLU A 53 7.36 -2.41 15.45
CA GLU A 53 6.74 -3.15 16.57
C GLU A 53 7.78 -3.89 17.41
N LEU A 54 8.78 -4.52 16.78
CA LEU A 54 9.87 -5.20 17.49
C LEU A 54 10.80 -4.22 18.23
N GLU A 55 11.14 -3.10 17.61
CA GLU A 55 11.95 -2.04 18.23
C GLU A 55 11.26 -1.46 19.47
N THR A 56 9.97 -1.14 19.36
CA THR A 56 9.18 -0.63 20.49
C THR A 56 9.05 -1.66 21.62
N ALA A 57 8.85 -2.94 21.28
CA ALA A 57 8.84 -4.03 22.26
C ALA A 57 10.20 -4.19 22.98
N THR A 58 11.31 -4.05 22.26
CA THR A 58 12.66 -4.17 22.82
C THR A 58 13.01 -2.99 23.74
N ASN A 59 12.64 -1.77 23.36
CA ASN A 59 12.91 -0.56 24.15
C ASN A 59 12.03 -0.39 25.41
N SER A 60 11.02 -1.24 25.59
CA SER A 60 10.11 -1.19 26.74
C SER A 60 10.54 -2.08 27.92
N TYR A 61 11.68 -2.77 27.80
CA TYR A 61 12.35 -3.54 28.86
C TYR A 61 13.58 -2.81 29.37
#